data_AF-A0A2E5JR43-F1
#
_entry.id   AF-A0A2E5JR43-F1
#
_cell.length_a   1.000
_cell.length_b   1.000
_cell.length_c   1.000
_cell.angle_alpha   90.00
_cell.angle_beta   90.00
_cell.angle_gamma   90.00
#
_symmetry.space_group_name_H-M   'P 1'
#
loop_
_entity.id
_entity.type
_entity.pdbx_description
1 polymer ?
#
loop_
_entity_poly.entity_id
_entity_poly.type
_entity_poly.pdbx_seq_one_letter_code
_entity_poly.pdbx_strand_id
1 'polypeptide(L)'
;MIKILLPTMALLTMACELYDNSELNPRDIDPALSPGLVFDPVSNTTTVGAAAEFDVYVVSADNISGIHAQITYDANRLSVTNVTTGDFFSDSAQTNTSFFIYDDDSGVLDINYFYLGNEITKSGTGRIATILFNTKQSFDAT
;
A
#
# COMPACT_ATOMS: atom_id res chain seq x y z
N MET A 1 -18.57 25.75 48.16
CA MET A 1 -18.79 24.69 47.16
C MET A 1 -17.66 24.69 46.12
N ILE A 2 -16.40 24.59 46.56
CA ILE A 2 -15.21 24.69 45.68
C ILE A 2 -14.15 23.67 46.12
N LYS A 3 -14.49 22.39 46.06
CA LYS A 3 -13.55 21.30 46.41
C LYS A 3 -13.66 20.06 45.54
N ILE A 4 -14.66 19.99 44.65
CA ILE A 4 -14.88 18.87 43.72
C ILE A 4 -14.47 19.24 42.28
N LEU A 5 -14.03 20.49 42.04
CA LEU A 5 -13.68 20.95 40.68
C LEU A 5 -12.21 20.67 40.28
N LEU A 6 -11.36 20.27 41.23
CA LEU A 6 -9.93 20.05 40.97
C LEU A 6 -9.54 18.66 40.43
N PRO A 7 -10.21 17.53 40.77
CA PRO A 7 -9.78 16.22 40.27
C PRO A 7 -10.30 15.93 38.84
N THR A 8 -11.34 16.63 38.39
CA THR A 8 -11.91 16.46 37.04
C THR A 8 -11.07 17.10 35.94
N MET A 9 -10.25 18.11 36.26
CA MET A 9 -9.34 18.74 35.29
C MET A 9 -8.11 17.86 35.00
N ALA A 10 -7.72 16.98 35.93
CA ALA A 10 -6.55 16.11 35.78
C ALA A 10 -6.80 14.86 34.90
N LEU A 11 -8.06 14.46 34.69
CA LEU A 11 -8.38 13.36 33.77
C LEU A 11 -8.44 13.78 32.29
N LEU A 12 -8.51 15.08 31.98
CA LEU A 12 -8.60 15.57 30.60
C LEU A 12 -7.25 15.72 29.90
N THR A 13 -6.13 15.65 30.61
CA THR A 13 -4.80 15.84 30.01
C THR A 13 -4.19 14.54 29.47
N MET A 14 -4.81 13.38 29.70
CA MET A 14 -4.35 12.07 29.20
C MET A 14 -4.97 11.70 27.85
N ALA A 15 -5.80 12.55 27.25
CA ALA A 15 -6.46 12.29 25.98
C ALA A 15 -5.78 12.95 24.77
N CYS A 16 -4.59 13.54 24.94
CA CYS A 16 -3.83 14.14 23.84
C CYS A 16 -2.56 13.34 23.56
N GLU A 17 -2.70 12.04 23.31
CA GLU A 17 -1.78 11.42 22.34
C GLU A 17 -2.34 11.82 20.97
N LEU A 18 -1.77 12.87 20.38
CA LEU A 18 -1.92 13.13 18.95
C LEU A 18 -1.47 11.85 18.26
N TYR A 19 -2.41 11.14 17.66
CA TYR A 19 -2.15 9.98 16.82
C TYR A 19 -1.10 10.41 15.78
N ASP A 20 0.11 9.91 15.93
CA ASP A 20 1.22 10.16 15.02
C ASP A 20 0.89 9.46 13.70
N ASN A 21 0.31 10.22 12.79
CA ASN A 21 -0.06 9.81 11.44
C ASN A 21 1.13 9.93 10.48
N SER A 22 2.34 9.56 10.93
CA SER A 22 3.52 9.49 10.06
C SER A 22 3.40 8.45 8.94
N GLU A 23 2.34 7.62 8.94
CA GLU A 23 1.92 6.87 7.76
C GLU A 23 1.18 7.80 6.79
N LEU A 24 1.86 8.15 5.70
CA LEU A 24 1.25 8.85 4.57
C LEU A 24 0.19 7.93 3.94
N ASN A 25 -1.07 8.11 4.34
CA ASN A 25 -2.21 7.49 3.67
C ASN A 25 -2.09 7.75 2.15
N PRO A 26 -2.19 6.71 1.30
CA PRO A 26 -2.07 6.84 -0.15
C PRO A 26 -3.00 7.88 -0.80
N ARG A 27 -4.06 8.32 -0.10
CA ARG A 27 -4.98 9.37 -0.57
C ARG A 27 -4.53 10.80 -0.25
N ASP A 28 -3.61 10.97 0.69
CA ASP A 28 -3.16 12.26 1.22
C ASP A 28 -1.70 12.59 0.84
N ILE A 29 -1.18 11.90 -0.20
CA ILE A 29 0.16 12.13 -0.74
C ILE A 29 0.28 13.49 -1.43
N ASP A 30 1.49 14.05 -1.40
CA ASP A 30 1.86 15.27 -2.13
C ASP A 30 1.35 15.21 -3.59
N PRO A 31 0.54 16.19 -4.03
CA PRO A 31 0.08 16.28 -5.41
C PRO A 31 1.21 16.24 -6.46
N ALA A 32 2.43 16.63 -6.10
CA ALA A 32 3.61 16.53 -6.98
C ALA A 32 3.99 15.09 -7.33
N LEU A 33 3.54 14.10 -6.54
CA LEU A 33 3.77 12.66 -6.77
C LEU A 33 2.57 11.98 -7.45
N SER A 34 1.57 12.75 -7.90
CA SER A 34 0.36 12.28 -8.56
C SER A 34 0.29 12.70 -10.05
N PRO A 35 -0.22 11.84 -10.96
CA PRO A 35 -0.55 10.43 -10.73
C PRO A 35 0.71 9.59 -10.53
N GLY A 36 0.62 8.55 -9.70
CA GLY A 36 1.78 7.73 -9.36
C GLY A 36 1.43 6.40 -8.72
N LEU A 37 2.46 5.58 -8.51
CA LEU A 37 2.41 4.34 -7.76
C LEU A 37 3.15 4.50 -6.43
N VAL A 38 2.56 4.02 -5.34
CA VAL A 38 3.12 4.15 -3.99
C VAL A 38 2.98 2.85 -3.21
N PHE A 39 3.84 2.66 -2.22
CA PHE A 39 3.72 1.59 -1.24
C PHE A 39 3.03 2.07 0.03
N ASP A 40 2.25 1.18 0.64
CA ASP A 40 1.68 1.36 1.97
C ASP A 40 1.78 0.04 2.76
N PRO A 41 2.46 0.00 3.92
CA PRO A 41 3.18 1.10 4.53
C PRO A 41 4.43 1.50 3.72
N VAL A 42 4.96 2.70 3.95
CA VAL A 42 6.21 3.18 3.33
C VAL A 42 7.45 2.38 3.76
N SER A 43 7.37 1.71 4.92
CA SER A 43 8.41 0.82 5.43
C SER A 43 7.80 -0.22 6.37
N ASN A 44 8.34 -1.43 6.36
CA ASN A 44 7.93 -2.51 7.25
C ASN A 44 9.18 -3.19 7.81
N THR A 45 9.31 -3.23 9.15
CA THR A 45 10.45 -3.84 9.83
C THR A 45 10.02 -5.16 10.46
N THR A 46 10.71 -6.24 10.10
CA THR A 46 10.45 -7.58 10.62
C THR A 46 11.75 -8.35 10.86
N THR A 47 11.66 -9.50 11.52
CA THR A 47 12.80 -10.39 11.77
C THR A 47 13.15 -11.22 10.53
N VAL A 48 14.43 -11.55 10.33
CA VAL A 48 14.84 -12.48 9.27
C VAL A 48 14.07 -13.80 9.37
N GLY A 49 13.55 -14.27 8.24
CA GLY A 49 12.70 -15.46 8.13
C GLY A 49 11.21 -15.18 8.31
N ALA A 50 10.82 -13.95 8.66
CA ALA A 50 9.43 -13.51 8.70
C ALA A 50 9.04 -12.80 7.41
N ALA A 51 7.71 -12.67 7.23
CA ALA A 51 7.13 -11.97 6.09
C ALA A 51 6.88 -10.49 6.40
N ALA A 52 7.09 -9.65 5.40
CA ALA A 52 6.74 -8.22 5.39
C ALA A 52 5.73 -7.98 4.27
N GLU A 53 4.61 -7.36 4.62
CA GLU A 53 3.52 -7.06 3.70
C GLU A 53 3.60 -5.59 3.24
N PHE A 54 3.36 -5.38 1.95
CA PHE A 54 3.28 -4.07 1.32
C PHE A 54 2.13 -4.05 0.31
N ASP A 55 1.23 -3.09 0.47
CA ASP A 55 0.25 -2.77 -0.55
C ASP A 55 0.86 -1.83 -1.59
N VAL A 56 0.49 -2.03 -2.85
CA VAL A 56 0.78 -1.10 -3.94
C VAL A 56 -0.50 -0.36 -4.29
N TYR A 57 -0.44 0.96 -4.29
CA TYR A 57 -1.55 1.84 -4.64
C TYR A 57 -1.25 2.60 -5.93
N VAL A 58 -2.29 2.79 -6.73
CA VAL A 58 -2.32 3.86 -7.73
C VAL A 58 -2.96 5.08 -7.09
N VAL A 59 -2.39 6.26 -7.35
CA VAL A 59 -2.86 7.53 -6.80
C VAL A 59 -3.30 8.45 -7.92
N SER A 60 -4.49 9.04 -7.76
CA SER A 60 -5.03 10.08 -8.64
C SER A 60 -4.97 9.71 -10.12
N ALA A 61 -5.18 8.42 -10.43
CA ALA A 61 -5.25 7.97 -11.81
C ALA A 61 -6.43 8.63 -12.51
N ASP A 62 -6.27 8.96 -13.79
CA ASP A 62 -7.33 9.52 -14.60
C ASP A 62 -7.59 8.65 -15.82
N ASN A 63 -8.82 8.13 -15.90
CA ASN A 63 -9.38 7.43 -17.04
C ASN A 63 -8.50 6.27 -17.55
N ILE A 64 -7.99 5.43 -16.65
CA ILE A 64 -7.11 4.31 -16.99
C ILE A 64 -7.88 2.99 -17.10
N SER A 65 -7.47 2.15 -18.06
CA SER A 65 -8.00 0.79 -18.25
C SER A 65 -7.08 -0.29 -17.71
N GLY A 66 -5.86 0.06 -17.31
CA GLY A 66 -4.86 -0.89 -16.88
C GLY A 66 -3.64 -0.24 -16.25
N ILE A 67 -2.88 -1.05 -15.53
CA ILE A 67 -1.70 -0.68 -14.78
C ILE A 67 -0.65 -1.77 -14.98
N HIS A 68 0.56 -1.34 -15.33
CA HIS A 68 1.78 -2.14 -15.22
C HIS A 68 2.65 -1.49 -14.14
N ALA A 69 2.95 -2.24 -13.09
CA ALA A 69 3.81 -1.83 -11.99
C ALA A 69 5.03 -2.73 -11.95
N GLN A 70 6.22 -2.13 -11.99
CA GLN A 70 7.49 -2.83 -11.87
C GLN A 70 8.16 -2.45 -10.56
N ILE A 71 8.44 -3.45 -9.73
CA ILE A 71 9.06 -3.29 -8.42
C ILE A 71 10.44 -3.95 -8.46
N THR A 72 11.48 -3.19 -8.16
CA THR A 72 12.83 -3.72 -7.97
C THR A 72 13.09 -3.98 -6.49
N TYR A 73 13.67 -5.14 -6.17
CA TYR A 73 14.07 -5.51 -4.82
C TYR A 73 15.41 -6.26 -4.81
N ASP A 74 16.09 -6.30 -3.67
CA ASP A 74 17.32 -7.08 -3.53
C ASP A 74 16.98 -8.57 -3.36
N ALA A 75 17.15 -9.34 -4.44
CA ALA A 75 16.89 -10.77 -4.46
C ALA A 75 17.86 -11.60 -3.61
N ASN A 76 18.92 -11.04 -3.03
CA ASN A 76 19.70 -11.74 -2.00
C ASN A 76 19.05 -11.61 -0.62
N ARG A 77 18.32 -10.53 -0.38
CA ARG A 77 17.74 -10.20 0.93
C ARG A 77 16.25 -10.51 1.03
N LEU A 78 15.50 -10.39 -0.05
CA LEU A 78 14.06 -10.62 -0.10
C LEU A 78 13.70 -11.67 -1.15
N SER A 79 12.55 -12.29 -0.99
CA SER A 79 11.90 -13.11 -2.02
C SER A 79 10.40 -12.85 -2.00
N VAL A 80 9.78 -12.73 -3.16
CA VAL A 80 8.31 -12.62 -3.25
C VAL A 80 7.70 -13.97 -2.90
N THR A 81 6.88 -14.00 -1.87
CA THR A 81 6.19 -15.23 -1.43
C THR A 81 4.84 -15.37 -2.11
N ASN A 82 4.13 -14.25 -2.21
CA ASN A 82 2.82 -14.18 -2.84
C ASN A 82 2.54 -12.74 -3.26
N VAL A 83 1.72 -12.59 -4.30
CA VAL A 83 1.11 -11.32 -4.68
C VAL A 83 -0.38 -11.54 -4.89
N THR A 84 -1.21 -10.76 -4.20
CA THR A 84 -2.67 -10.81 -4.35
C THR A 84 -3.19 -9.56 -5.04
N THR A 85 -4.29 -9.72 -5.77
CA THR A 85 -4.96 -8.63 -6.49
C THR A 85 -5.58 -7.64 -5.52
N GLY A 86 -5.43 -6.34 -5.81
CA GLY A 86 -6.14 -5.27 -5.13
C GLY A 86 -7.59 -5.09 -5.59
N ASP A 87 -8.23 -4.02 -5.15
CA ASP A 87 -9.65 -3.72 -5.40
C ASP A 87 -9.87 -2.57 -6.39
N PHE A 88 -8.80 -1.98 -6.94
CA PHE A 88 -8.92 -0.83 -7.82
C PHE A 88 -9.84 -1.12 -9.01
N PHE A 89 -9.69 -2.24 -9.73
CA PHE A 89 -10.58 -2.62 -10.83
C PHE A 89 -11.67 -3.64 -10.44
N SER A 90 -12.04 -3.74 -9.16
CA SER A 90 -13.05 -4.70 -8.67
C SER A 90 -14.47 -4.10 -8.54
N ASP A 91 -14.89 -3.25 -9.49
CA ASP A 91 -16.24 -2.66 -9.45
C ASP A 91 -17.32 -3.73 -9.68
N SER A 92 -18.26 -3.82 -8.75
CA SER A 92 -19.42 -4.72 -8.75
C SER A 92 -20.30 -4.62 -10.01
N ALA A 93 -20.30 -3.46 -10.69
CA ALA A 93 -21.06 -3.27 -11.92
C ALA A 93 -20.44 -4.00 -13.14
N GLN A 94 -19.21 -4.48 -13.02
CA GLN A 94 -18.43 -5.06 -14.13
C GLN A 94 -17.72 -6.36 -13.73
N THR A 95 -18.37 -7.14 -12.86
CA THR A 95 -17.87 -8.43 -12.37
C THR A 95 -17.38 -9.32 -13.53
N ASN A 96 -16.15 -9.83 -13.41
CA ASN A 96 -15.42 -10.66 -14.38
C ASN A 96 -14.77 -9.94 -15.58
N THR A 97 -14.66 -8.62 -15.55
CA THR A 97 -13.96 -7.88 -16.62
C THR A 97 -12.50 -7.57 -16.31
N SER A 98 -12.02 -7.67 -15.07
CA SER A 98 -10.61 -7.39 -14.78
C SER A 98 -9.74 -8.65 -14.77
N PHE A 99 -8.49 -8.49 -15.20
CA PHE A 99 -7.47 -9.52 -15.25
C PHE A 99 -6.24 -9.05 -14.48
N PHE A 100 -5.70 -9.95 -13.65
CA PHE A 100 -4.53 -9.70 -12.83
C PHE A 100 -3.50 -10.82 -13.03
N ILE A 101 -2.26 -10.45 -13.31
CA ILE A 101 -1.13 -11.37 -13.41
C ILE A 101 0.12 -10.70 -12.86
N TYR A 102 0.99 -11.48 -12.25
CA TYR A 102 2.33 -11.04 -11.88
C TYR A 102 3.37 -12.06 -12.29
N ASP A 103 4.61 -11.60 -12.47
CA ASP A 103 5.79 -12.40 -12.72
C ASP A 103 6.95 -11.88 -11.87
N ASP A 104 7.70 -12.78 -11.24
CA ASP A 104 8.84 -12.44 -10.40
C ASP A 104 10.10 -13.05 -11.00
N ASP A 105 10.94 -12.22 -11.61
CA ASP A 105 12.24 -12.62 -12.16
C ASP A 105 13.37 -12.02 -11.33
N SER A 106 13.74 -12.75 -10.27
CA SER A 106 15.03 -12.62 -9.58
C SER A 106 15.42 -11.18 -9.17
N GLY A 107 14.48 -10.43 -8.60
CA GLY A 107 14.72 -9.05 -8.13
C GLY A 107 13.91 -7.99 -8.88
N VAL A 108 13.16 -8.40 -9.90
CA VAL A 108 12.17 -7.56 -10.59
C VAL A 108 10.83 -8.27 -10.53
N LEU A 109 9.87 -7.64 -9.87
CA LEU A 109 8.48 -8.08 -9.81
C LEU A 109 7.64 -7.20 -10.74
N ASP A 110 7.08 -7.80 -11.78
CA ASP A 110 6.14 -7.17 -12.69
C ASP A 110 4.70 -7.54 -12.31
N ILE A 111 3.84 -6.54 -12.15
CA ILE A 111 2.42 -6.70 -11.86
C ILE A 111 1.62 -6.02 -12.97
N ASN A 112 0.68 -6.76 -13.56
CA ASN A 112 -0.25 -6.26 -14.56
C ASN A 112 -1.68 -6.43 -14.06
N TYR A 113 -2.43 -5.33 -14.00
CA TYR A 113 -3.83 -5.32 -13.59
C TYR A 113 -4.63 -4.45 -14.55
N PHE A 114 -5.63 -5.00 -15.23
CA PHE A 114 -6.36 -4.26 -16.29
C PHE A 114 -7.77 -4.80 -16.53
N TYR A 115 -8.63 -3.99 -17.14
CA TYR A 115 -9.90 -4.42 -17.69
C TYR A 115 -9.70 -5.11 -19.05
N LEU A 116 -10.52 -6.12 -19.30
CA LEU A 116 -10.68 -6.85 -20.56
C LEU A 116 -11.81 -6.20 -21.36
N GLY A 117 -11.54 -5.86 -22.61
CA GLY A 117 -12.51 -5.24 -23.52
C GLY A 117 -12.28 -3.74 -23.72
N ASN A 118 -13.08 -3.14 -24.61
CA ASN A 118 -12.90 -1.74 -25.00
C ASN A 118 -13.77 -0.82 -24.13
N GLU A 119 -13.29 0.41 -23.92
CA GLU A 119 -14.03 1.55 -23.32
C GLU A 119 -14.32 1.47 -21.81
N ILE A 120 -13.71 0.53 -21.08
CA ILE A 120 -13.80 0.53 -19.61
C ILE A 120 -12.60 1.26 -19.03
N THR A 121 -12.87 2.34 -18.31
CA THR A 121 -11.86 3.13 -17.63
C THR A 121 -12.27 3.39 -16.18
N LYS A 122 -11.28 3.67 -15.35
CA LYS A 122 -11.47 4.09 -13.97
C LYS A 122 -10.52 5.23 -13.63
N SER A 123 -11.04 6.21 -12.89
CA SER A 123 -10.24 7.25 -12.23
C SER A 123 -10.24 7.04 -10.72
N GLY A 124 -9.22 7.55 -10.05
CA GLY A 124 -9.14 7.63 -8.59
C GLY A 124 -7.85 7.03 -8.01
N THR A 125 -7.90 6.84 -6.70
CA THR A 125 -6.84 6.22 -5.89
C THR A 125 -7.35 4.90 -5.33
N GLY A 126 -6.55 3.85 -5.38
CA GLY A 126 -6.90 2.57 -4.76
C GLY A 126 -5.81 1.53 -4.90
N ARG A 127 -6.02 0.38 -4.23
CA ARG A 127 -5.02 -0.66 -4.15
C ARG A 127 -5.04 -1.52 -5.41
N ILE A 128 -3.86 -1.77 -5.95
CA ILE A 128 -3.68 -2.58 -7.16
C ILE A 128 -3.17 -3.98 -6.82
N ALA A 129 -2.38 -4.13 -5.75
CA ALA A 129 -1.86 -5.40 -5.29
C ALA A 129 -1.46 -5.35 -3.81
N THR A 130 -1.36 -6.51 -3.18
CA THR A 130 -0.65 -6.72 -1.91
C THR A 130 0.49 -7.70 -2.16
N ILE A 131 1.71 -7.33 -1.79
CA ILE A 131 2.92 -8.12 -1.95
C ILE A 131 3.37 -8.61 -0.59
N LEU A 132 3.65 -9.91 -0.49
CA LEU A 132 4.23 -10.53 0.69
C LEU A 132 5.69 -10.89 0.41
N PHE A 133 6.63 -10.13 0.96
CA PHE A 133 8.05 -10.44 0.91
C PHE A 133 8.47 -11.32 2.08
N ASN A 134 9.18 -12.41 1.82
CA ASN A 134 9.90 -13.14 2.85
C ASN A 134 11.32 -12.55 3.01
N THR A 135 11.74 -12.31 4.24
CA THR A 135 13.05 -11.76 4.57
C THR A 135 14.09 -12.88 4.72
N LYS A 136 15.17 -12.82 3.95
CA LYS A 136 16.25 -13.83 3.94
C LYS A 136 17.49 -13.38 4.69
N GLN A 137 17.72 -12.07 4.74
CA GLN A 137 18.88 -11.47 5.38
C GLN A 137 18.54 -10.07 5.91
N SER A 138 19.18 -9.68 7.01
CA SER A 138 19.11 -8.31 7.54
C SER A 138 19.74 -7.30 6.58
N PHE A 139 19.26 -6.06 6.66
CA PHE A 139 20.07 -4.93 6.21
C PHE A 139 21.14 -4.70 7.28
N ASP A 140 22.37 -5.12 7.01
CA ASP A 140 23.50 -4.66 7.82
C ASP A 140 23.67 -3.17 7.54
N ALA A 141 23.34 -2.32 8.52
CA ALA A 141 23.61 -0.89 8.44
C ALA A 141 25.12 -0.73 8.30
N THR A 142 25.57 -0.32 7.11
CA THR A 142 26.98 -0.01 6.85
C THR A 142 27.26 1.41 7.26
#